data_AF-A0AAD2Q238-F1
#
_entry.id   AF-A0AAD2Q238-F1
#
_cell.length_a   1.000
_cell.length_b   1.000
_cell.length_c   1.000
_cell.angle_alpha   90.00
_cell.angle_beta   90.00
_cell.angle_gamma   90.00
#
_symmetry.space_group_name_H-M   'P 1'
#
loop_
_entity.id
_entity.type
_entity.pdbx_description
1 polymer ?
#
loop_
_entity_poly.entity_id
_entity_poly.type
_entity_poly.pdbx_seq_one_letter_code
_entity_poly.pdbx_strand_id
1 'polypeptide(L)'
;MSQPVSAAVLLCGNAQSVPDTVNNWLGGLCAVGTCSNASLASVAATVTSGCASDLSAFNVSVGAGLQQTITQIVQQVYPTARSIMCLKDNASSKFCATEMLSSIETLTGKLSASSLNLQTILSDFQNLVASAANLACTNCTKAAFSLAAPLTAQFPQASSAIDTLCGAGFAGKSII
;
A
#
# COMPACT_ATOMS: atom_id res chain seq x y z
N MET A 1 -10.50 -5.71 27.15
CA MET A 1 -11.06 -6.52 26.05
C MET A 1 -11.34 -5.57 24.91
N SER A 2 -10.38 -5.39 24.00
CA SER A 2 -10.48 -4.44 22.90
C SER A 2 -10.41 -5.25 21.61
N GLN A 3 -11.54 -5.33 20.91
CA GLN A 3 -11.66 -6.08 19.65
C GLN A 3 -10.67 -5.50 18.62
N PRO A 4 -9.92 -6.33 17.88
CA PRO A 4 -9.19 -5.84 16.73
C PRO A 4 -10.24 -5.51 15.67
N VAL A 5 -10.44 -4.21 15.42
CA VAL A 5 -11.27 -3.77 14.30
C VAL A 5 -10.61 -4.29 13.03
N SER A 6 -11.25 -5.29 12.43
CA SER A 6 -10.82 -6.01 11.25
C SER A 6 -10.49 -5.04 10.11
N ALA A 7 -9.20 -4.87 9.81
CA ALA A 7 -8.75 -4.31 8.54
C ALA A 7 -9.33 -5.09 7.34
N ALA A 8 -9.66 -6.37 7.54
CA ALA A 8 -10.35 -7.21 6.55
C ALA A 8 -11.82 -6.80 6.29
N VAL A 9 -12.50 -6.14 7.23
CA VAL A 9 -13.90 -5.69 7.04
C VAL A 9 -13.98 -4.39 6.23
N LEU A 10 -12.91 -3.58 6.24
CA LEU A 10 -12.86 -2.34 5.46
C LEU A 10 -12.80 -2.57 3.94
N LEU A 11 -12.37 -3.75 3.49
CA LEU A 11 -12.25 -4.08 2.07
C LEU A 11 -13.50 -4.77 1.49
N CYS A 12 -14.44 -5.21 2.33
CA CYS A 12 -15.57 -6.04 1.90
C CYS A 12 -16.96 -5.50 2.22
N GLY A 13 -17.11 -4.23 2.63
CA GLY A 13 -18.43 -3.70 2.93
C GLY A 13 -18.50 -2.18 2.97
N ASN A 14 -19.18 -1.63 1.95
CA ASN A 14 -20.00 -0.41 1.92
C ASN A 14 -19.71 0.44 0.67
N ALA A 15 -20.75 1.09 0.13
CA ALA A 15 -20.72 1.98 -1.03
C ALA A 15 -19.92 3.30 -0.81
N GLN A 16 -18.97 3.31 0.13
CA GLN A 16 -18.09 4.43 0.43
C GLN A 16 -16.94 4.51 -0.58
N SER A 17 -16.43 5.73 -0.81
CA SER A 17 -15.22 5.93 -1.62
C SER A 17 -14.04 5.20 -0.98
N VAL A 18 -13.27 4.48 -1.79
CA VAL A 18 -12.06 3.77 -1.36
C VAL A 18 -11.05 4.75 -0.71
N PRO A 19 -10.71 5.91 -1.32
CA PRO A 19 -9.86 6.91 -0.69
C PRO A 19 -10.30 7.36 0.70
N ASP A 20 -11.59 7.64 0.91
CA ASP A 20 -12.11 8.08 2.22
C ASP A 20 -11.95 6.99 3.29
N THR A 21 -12.23 5.75 2.89
CA THR A 21 -12.10 4.57 3.75
C THR A 21 -10.65 4.37 4.17
N VAL A 22 -9.72 4.49 3.21
CA VAL A 22 -8.28 4.42 3.46
C VAL A 22 -7.80 5.58 4.33
N ASN A 23 -8.27 6.80 4.09
CA ASN A 23 -7.89 7.97 4.87
C ASN A 23 -8.28 7.82 6.35
N ASN A 24 -9.50 7.34 6.62
CA ASN A 24 -9.99 7.13 7.98
C ASN A 24 -9.21 6.02 8.68
N TRP A 25 -8.94 4.92 7.98
CA TRP A 25 -8.13 3.83 8.52
C TRP A 25 -6.70 4.27 8.84
N LEU A 26 -6.06 5.02 7.94
CA LEU A 26 -4.73 5.61 8.16
C LEU A 26 -4.75 6.61 9.31
N GLY A 27 -5.81 7.39 9.47
CA GLY A 27 -6.00 8.29 10.59
C GLY A 27 -5.91 7.56 11.93
N GLY A 28 -6.63 6.44 12.07
CA GLY A 28 -6.56 5.59 13.26
C GLY A 28 -5.21 4.90 13.40
N LEU A 29 -4.70 4.29 12.32
CA LEU A 29 -3.44 3.55 12.32
C LEU A 29 -2.28 4.44 12.75
N CYS A 30 -2.17 5.64 12.18
CA CYS A 30 -1.04 6.55 12.38
C CYS A 30 -1.14 7.37 13.68
N ALA A 31 -2.32 7.42 14.32
CA ALA A 31 -2.51 8.06 15.62
C ALA A 31 -2.09 7.18 16.81
N VAL A 32 -1.96 5.86 16.62
CA VAL A 32 -1.54 4.92 17.68
C VAL A 32 -0.04 4.60 17.61
N GLY A 33 0.48 3.89 18.61
CA GLY A 33 1.85 3.36 18.59
C GLY A 33 2.06 2.24 17.55
N THR A 34 3.30 1.76 17.42
CA THR A 34 3.64 0.64 16.54
C THR A 34 3.05 -0.69 17.04
N CYS A 35 2.68 -1.58 16.11
CA CYS A 35 2.26 -2.94 16.46
C CYS A 35 3.43 -3.76 17.02
N SER A 36 3.16 -4.59 18.03
CA SER A 36 4.13 -5.54 18.57
C SER A 36 4.42 -6.68 17.57
N ASN A 37 5.58 -7.33 17.68
CA ASN A 37 5.91 -8.50 16.85
C ASN A 37 4.88 -9.64 16.95
N ALA A 38 4.29 -9.84 18.12
CA ALA A 38 3.22 -10.83 18.32
C ALA A 38 1.96 -10.45 17.54
N SER A 39 1.57 -9.17 17.58
CA SER A 39 0.44 -8.65 16.79
C SER A 39 0.72 -8.77 15.29
N LEU A 40 1.92 -8.46 14.85
CA LEU A 40 2.33 -8.58 13.43
C LEU A 40 2.33 -10.04 12.95
N ALA A 41 2.79 -10.97 13.79
CA ALA A 41 2.73 -12.40 13.48
C ALA A 41 1.28 -12.90 13.38
N SER A 42 0.40 -12.44 14.28
CA SER A 42 -1.02 -12.76 14.21
C SER A 42 -1.66 -12.22 12.93
N VAL A 43 -1.38 -10.96 12.57
CA VAL A 43 -1.90 -10.35 11.33
C VAL A 43 -1.39 -11.10 10.11
N ALA A 44 -0.09 -11.43 10.05
CA ALA A 44 0.48 -12.21 8.96
C ALA A 44 -0.22 -13.56 8.83
N ALA A 45 -0.43 -14.30 9.92
CA ALA A 45 -1.15 -15.57 9.90
C ALA A 45 -2.60 -15.41 9.43
N THR A 46 -3.32 -14.39 9.93
CA THR A 46 -4.70 -14.12 9.53
C THR A 46 -4.80 -13.80 8.04
N VAL A 47 -3.97 -12.88 7.53
CA VAL A 47 -3.98 -12.49 6.11
C VAL A 47 -3.62 -13.68 5.23
N THR A 48 -2.56 -14.40 5.55
CA THR A 48 -2.12 -15.54 4.74
C THR A 48 -3.16 -16.67 4.74
N SER A 49 -3.84 -16.92 5.86
CA SER A 49 -4.95 -17.88 5.92
C SER A 49 -6.19 -17.39 5.15
N GLY A 50 -6.49 -16.10 5.21
CA GLY A 50 -7.62 -15.49 4.49
C GLY A 50 -7.42 -15.48 2.97
N CYS A 51 -6.17 -15.37 2.51
CA CYS A 51 -5.81 -15.40 1.09
C CYS A 51 -5.44 -16.81 0.59
N ALA A 52 -5.70 -17.88 1.36
CA ALA A 52 -5.23 -19.23 1.01
C ALA A 52 -5.74 -19.71 -0.35
N SER A 53 -7.00 -19.42 -0.70
CA SER A 53 -7.58 -19.75 -2.01
C SER A 53 -6.89 -19.00 -3.14
N ASP A 54 -6.61 -17.70 -2.98
CA ASP A 54 -5.91 -16.91 -3.99
C ASP A 54 -4.47 -17.40 -4.16
N LEU A 55 -3.76 -17.64 -3.07
CA LEU A 55 -2.39 -18.17 -3.09
C LEU A 55 -2.34 -19.54 -3.78
N SER A 56 -3.34 -20.40 -3.54
CA SER A 56 -3.43 -21.70 -4.23
C SER A 56 -3.65 -21.56 -5.73
N ALA A 57 -4.38 -20.55 -6.19
CA ALA A 57 -4.56 -20.26 -7.61
C ALA A 57 -3.25 -19.85 -8.30
N PHE A 58 -2.30 -19.29 -7.55
CA PHE A 58 -0.94 -19.02 -8.00
C PHE A 58 0.05 -20.16 -7.73
N ASN A 59 -0.43 -21.36 -7.37
CA ASN A 59 0.38 -22.52 -6.98
C ASN A 59 1.30 -22.25 -5.77
N VAL A 60 0.91 -21.32 -4.89
CA VAL A 60 1.61 -21.03 -3.64
C VAL A 60 0.93 -21.76 -2.49
N SER A 61 1.59 -22.79 -1.98
CA SER A 61 1.16 -23.50 -0.78
C SER A 61 1.84 -22.94 0.47
N VAL A 62 1.07 -22.37 1.38
CA VAL A 62 1.58 -21.79 2.62
C VAL A 62 1.81 -22.90 3.65
N GLY A 63 2.97 -23.52 3.58
CA GLY A 63 3.48 -24.38 4.66
C GLY A 63 4.09 -23.58 5.83
N ALA A 64 4.44 -24.28 6.90
CA ALA A 64 5.03 -23.67 8.11
C ALA A 64 6.28 -22.84 7.81
N GLY A 65 7.15 -23.31 6.91
CA GLY A 65 8.37 -22.58 6.51
C GLY A 65 8.07 -21.26 5.80
N LEU A 66 7.12 -21.26 4.86
CA LEU A 66 6.72 -20.02 4.17
C LEU A 66 6.02 -19.05 5.10
N GLN A 67 5.17 -19.54 6.01
CA GLN A 67 4.51 -18.70 7.02
C GLN A 67 5.52 -18.00 7.94
N GLN A 68 6.59 -18.70 8.34
CA GLN A 68 7.67 -18.12 9.14
C GLN A 68 8.43 -17.04 8.35
N THR A 69 8.77 -17.30 7.10
CA THR A 69 9.40 -16.32 6.21
C THR A 69 8.54 -15.06 6.05
N ILE A 70 7.23 -15.22 5.79
CA ILE A 70 6.29 -14.09 5.70
C ILE A 70 6.28 -13.29 6.99
N THR A 71 6.20 -13.97 8.14
CA THR A 71 6.18 -13.32 9.45
C THR A 71 7.44 -12.49 9.71
N GLN A 72 8.62 -13.04 9.39
CA GLN A 72 9.90 -12.35 9.56
C GLN A 72 9.98 -11.11 8.66
N ILE A 73 9.60 -11.24 7.38
CA ILE A 73 9.57 -10.11 6.45
C ILE A 73 8.61 -9.03 6.93
N VAL A 74 7.40 -9.39 7.37
CA VAL A 74 6.42 -8.45 7.91
C VAL A 74 6.99 -7.70 9.11
N GLN A 75 7.61 -8.40 10.06
CA GLN A 75 8.22 -7.77 11.24
C GLN A 75 9.38 -6.82 10.87
N GLN A 76 10.20 -7.20 9.89
CA GLN A 76 11.32 -6.39 9.41
C GLN A 76 10.86 -5.14 8.65
N VAL A 77 9.85 -5.27 7.78
CA VAL A 77 9.41 -4.22 6.86
C VAL A 77 8.39 -3.29 7.51
N TYR A 78 7.59 -3.78 8.46
CA TYR A 78 6.48 -3.04 9.06
C TYR A 78 6.84 -1.63 9.56
N PRO A 79 7.94 -1.40 10.30
CA PRO A 79 8.27 -0.05 10.78
C PRO A 79 8.40 0.96 9.63
N THR A 80 9.13 0.59 8.58
CA THR A 80 9.31 1.44 7.39
C THR A 80 8.02 1.58 6.59
N ALA A 81 7.30 0.48 6.35
CA ALA A 81 6.03 0.51 5.63
C ALA A 81 5.00 1.38 6.35
N ARG A 82 4.93 1.32 7.68
CA ARG A 82 4.10 2.20 8.50
C ARG A 82 4.49 3.66 8.31
N SER A 83 5.78 3.99 8.38
CA SER A 83 6.25 5.36 8.18
C SER A 83 5.85 5.90 6.81
N ILE A 84 5.96 5.08 5.76
CA ILE A 84 5.52 5.43 4.40
C ILE A 84 4.00 5.64 4.35
N MET A 85 3.21 4.73 4.90
CA MET A 85 1.74 4.85 4.91
C MET A 85 1.23 6.04 5.72
N CYS A 86 2.01 6.47 6.71
CA CYS A 86 1.71 7.64 7.55
C CYS A 86 2.27 8.96 6.99
N LEU A 87 2.93 8.95 5.82
CA LEU A 87 3.31 10.18 5.14
C LEU A 87 2.05 10.99 4.81
N LYS A 88 2.13 12.30 5.08
CA LYS A 88 1.12 13.27 4.69
C LYS A 88 1.71 14.27 3.73
N ASP A 89 0.92 14.70 2.77
CA ASP A 89 1.25 15.89 2.01
C ASP A 89 0.99 17.12 2.89
N ASN A 90 2.04 17.93 3.07
CA ASN A 90 1.98 19.16 3.85
C ASN A 90 1.06 20.21 3.20
N ALA A 91 0.79 20.11 1.89
CA ALA A 91 -0.09 21.04 1.19
C ALA A 91 -1.59 20.76 1.43
N SER A 92 -2.00 19.50 1.60
CA SER A 92 -3.41 19.09 1.68
C SER A 92 -3.81 18.48 3.03
N SER A 93 -2.85 18.23 3.92
CA SER A 93 -3.04 17.55 5.22
C SER A 93 -3.64 16.14 5.12
N LYS A 94 -3.70 15.55 3.92
CA LYS A 94 -4.15 14.17 3.67
C LYS A 94 -2.97 13.20 3.65
N PHE A 95 -3.24 11.92 3.88
CA PHE A 95 -2.23 10.88 3.71
C PHE A 95 -1.88 10.72 2.23
N CYS A 96 -0.59 10.53 1.93
CA CYS A 96 -0.08 10.35 0.58
C CYS A 96 -0.78 9.20 -0.18
N ALA A 97 -1.06 8.09 0.51
CA ALA A 97 -1.78 6.96 -0.08
C ALA A 97 -3.24 7.33 -0.44
N THR A 98 -3.89 8.15 0.39
CA THR A 98 -5.23 8.67 0.10
C THR A 98 -5.21 9.57 -1.12
N GLU A 99 -4.24 10.47 -1.22
CA GLU A 99 -4.14 11.36 -2.38
C GLU A 99 -3.89 10.60 -3.67
N MET A 100 -3.01 9.60 -3.65
CA MET A 100 -2.80 8.73 -4.81
C MET A 100 -4.10 8.05 -5.25
N LEU A 101 -4.88 7.51 -4.31
CA LEU A 101 -6.18 6.91 -4.60
C LEU A 101 -7.18 7.93 -5.15
N SER A 102 -7.22 9.15 -4.59
CA SER A 102 -8.06 10.23 -5.11
C SER A 102 -7.65 10.65 -6.51
N SER A 103 -6.35 10.74 -6.81
CA SER A 103 -5.86 11.03 -8.16
C SER A 103 -6.23 9.92 -9.14
N ILE A 104 -6.21 8.65 -8.72
CA ILE A 104 -6.72 7.54 -9.54
C ILE A 104 -8.22 7.71 -9.80
N GLU A 105 -9.03 8.00 -8.79
CA GLU A 105 -10.47 8.26 -8.98
C GLU A 105 -10.77 9.38 -9.98
N THR A 106 -9.90 10.41 -10.06
CA THR A 106 -10.08 11.47 -11.08
C THR A 106 -9.84 11.00 -12.51
N LEU A 107 -9.06 9.93 -12.70
CA LEU A 107 -8.69 9.40 -14.02
C LEU A 107 -9.58 8.23 -14.46
N THR A 108 -10.00 7.41 -13.52
CA THR A 108 -10.73 6.14 -13.78
C THR A 108 -12.21 6.23 -13.39
N GLY A 109 -12.63 7.34 -12.75
CA GLY A 109 -13.92 7.43 -12.08
C GLY A 109 -13.89 6.76 -10.70
N LYS A 110 -15.03 6.81 -10.01
CA LYS A 110 -15.13 6.44 -8.58
C LYS A 110 -14.74 4.97 -8.35
N LEU A 111 -13.78 4.77 -7.45
CA LEU A 111 -13.37 3.46 -6.99
C LEU A 111 -14.33 3.03 -5.87
N SER A 112 -15.20 2.08 -6.18
CA SER A 112 -16.07 1.41 -5.22
C SER A 112 -15.93 -0.10 -5.37
N ALA A 113 -16.29 -0.85 -4.33
CA ALA A 113 -16.26 -2.31 -4.37
C ALA A 113 -17.08 -2.92 -5.53
N SER A 114 -18.03 -2.14 -6.09
CA SER A 114 -18.89 -2.53 -7.20
C SER A 114 -18.42 -2.09 -8.58
N SER A 115 -17.42 -1.20 -8.70
CA SER A 115 -16.87 -0.74 -9.99
C SER A 115 -15.59 -1.46 -10.42
N LEU A 116 -15.09 -2.41 -9.63
CA LEU A 116 -13.96 -3.28 -9.98
C LEU A 116 -14.37 -4.37 -10.99
N ASN A 117 -14.75 -3.97 -12.20
CA ASN A 117 -14.93 -4.89 -13.34
C ASN A 117 -13.63 -4.92 -14.17
N LEU A 118 -13.16 -6.12 -14.51
CA LEU A 118 -11.93 -6.35 -15.28
C LEU A 118 -11.88 -5.59 -16.62
N GLN A 119 -13.01 -5.43 -17.31
CA GLN A 119 -13.08 -4.69 -18.58
C GLN A 119 -12.87 -3.19 -18.36
N THR A 120 -13.46 -2.64 -17.30
CA THR A 120 -13.29 -1.25 -16.89
C THR A 120 -11.85 -1.00 -16.43
N ILE A 121 -11.28 -1.94 -15.68
CA ILE A 121 -9.87 -1.92 -15.24
C ILE A 121 -8.92 -1.90 -16.45
N LEU A 122 -9.20 -2.63 -17.53
CA LEU A 122 -8.35 -2.63 -18.73
C LEU A 122 -8.40 -1.31 -19.52
N SER A 123 -9.57 -0.68 -19.63
CA SER A 123 -9.68 0.65 -20.25
C SER A 123 -9.04 1.74 -19.37
N ASP A 124 -9.23 1.64 -18.06
CA ASP A 124 -8.66 2.55 -17.09
C ASP A 124 -7.13 2.43 -17.02
N PHE A 125 -6.61 1.21 -17.21
CA PHE A 125 -5.18 0.94 -17.25
C PHE A 125 -4.46 1.76 -18.32
N GLN A 126 -5.06 1.98 -19.50
CA GLN A 126 -4.43 2.78 -20.55
C GLN A 126 -4.31 4.26 -20.15
N ASN A 127 -5.37 4.82 -19.54
CA ASN A 127 -5.36 6.19 -19.01
C ASN A 127 -4.39 6.32 -17.82
N LEU A 128 -4.29 5.28 -17.00
CA LEU A 128 -3.36 5.19 -15.89
C LEU A 128 -1.91 5.18 -16.37
N VAL A 129 -1.60 4.37 -17.39
CA VAL A 129 -0.26 4.27 -17.99
C VAL A 129 0.15 5.60 -18.62
N ALA A 130 -0.76 6.25 -19.35
CA ALA A 130 -0.50 7.57 -19.92
C ALA A 130 -0.26 8.66 -18.85
N SER A 131 -0.85 8.50 -17.66
CA SER A 131 -0.73 9.42 -16.52
C SER A 131 0.25 8.95 -15.45
N ALA A 132 0.98 7.85 -15.69
CA ALA A 132 1.75 7.15 -14.67
C ALA A 132 2.80 8.05 -14.03
N ALA A 133 3.45 8.90 -14.83
CA ALA A 133 4.41 9.87 -14.32
C ALA A 133 3.75 10.94 -13.41
N ASN A 134 2.56 11.44 -13.76
CA ASN A 134 1.87 12.44 -12.95
C ASN A 134 1.37 11.87 -11.62
N LEU A 135 1.03 10.58 -11.58
CA LEU A 135 0.62 9.87 -10.36
C LEU A 135 1.82 9.45 -9.51
N ALA A 136 2.86 8.93 -10.14
CA ALA A 136 4.00 8.33 -9.46
C ALA A 136 5.09 9.34 -9.10
N CYS A 137 5.32 10.37 -9.90
CA CYS A 137 6.46 11.28 -9.72
C CYS A 137 6.12 12.49 -8.83
N THR A 138 5.59 12.19 -7.63
CA THR A 138 5.16 13.20 -6.65
C THR A 138 6.14 13.31 -5.49
N ASN A 139 6.00 14.38 -4.68
CA ASN A 139 6.76 14.53 -3.44
C ASN A 139 6.48 13.39 -2.45
N CYS A 140 5.24 12.89 -2.41
CA CYS A 140 4.84 11.73 -1.60
C CYS A 140 5.61 10.47 -1.99
N THR A 141 5.66 10.13 -3.28
CA THR A 141 6.41 8.97 -3.75
C THR A 141 7.90 9.14 -3.49
N LYS A 142 8.43 10.33 -3.70
CA LYS A 142 9.83 10.63 -3.43
C LYS A 142 10.21 10.47 -1.96
N ALA A 143 9.38 10.96 -1.05
CA ALA A 143 9.54 10.77 0.39
C ALA A 143 9.41 9.28 0.78
N ALA A 144 8.47 8.56 0.16
CA ALA A 144 8.32 7.12 0.37
C ALA A 144 9.58 6.34 -0.03
N PHE A 145 10.17 6.65 -1.19
CA PHE A 145 11.43 6.04 -1.63
C PHE A 145 12.62 6.39 -0.73
N SER A 146 12.66 7.62 -0.20
CA SER A 146 13.68 8.02 0.77
C SER A 146 13.58 7.20 2.06
N LEU A 147 12.36 6.98 2.57
CA LEU A 147 12.12 6.12 3.73
C LEU A 147 12.37 4.64 3.44
N ALA A 148 12.12 4.19 2.22
CA ALA A 148 12.31 2.81 1.78
C ALA A 148 13.79 2.47 1.49
N ALA A 149 14.72 3.42 1.52
CA ALA A 149 16.13 3.21 1.23
C ALA A 149 16.77 2.02 2.01
N PRO A 150 16.48 1.81 3.31
CA PRO A 150 16.99 0.66 4.06
C PRO A 150 16.43 -0.70 3.60
N LEU A 151 15.34 -0.70 2.83
CA LEU A 151 14.65 -1.89 2.31
C LEU A 151 14.99 -2.20 0.84
N THR A 152 15.95 -1.48 0.25
CA THR A 152 16.32 -1.65 -1.16
C THR A 152 16.84 -3.05 -1.48
N ALA A 153 17.46 -3.74 -0.52
CA ALA A 153 17.87 -5.13 -0.68
C ALA A 153 16.69 -6.10 -0.87
N GLN A 154 15.53 -5.78 -0.27
CA GLN A 154 14.29 -6.55 -0.41
C GLN A 154 13.56 -6.22 -1.70
N PHE A 155 13.76 -5.02 -2.25
CA PHE A 155 13.04 -4.52 -3.44
C PHE A 155 13.98 -3.83 -4.46
N PRO A 156 14.98 -4.55 -5.01
CA PRO A 156 16.00 -3.94 -5.86
C PRO A 156 15.42 -3.29 -7.12
N GLN A 157 14.33 -3.85 -7.66
CA GLN A 157 13.67 -3.37 -8.88
C GLN A 157 12.85 -2.09 -8.69
N ALA A 158 12.51 -1.72 -7.45
CA ALA A 158 11.65 -0.56 -7.21
C ALA A 158 12.38 0.75 -7.55
N SER A 159 13.68 0.85 -7.20
CA SER A 159 14.50 2.04 -7.42
C SER A 159 14.80 2.29 -8.90
N SER A 160 15.13 1.24 -9.65
CA SER A 160 15.38 1.34 -11.10
C SER A 160 14.11 1.69 -11.89
N ALA A 161 12.97 1.10 -11.50
CA ALA A 161 11.69 1.38 -12.12
C ALA A 161 11.26 2.84 -11.90
N ILE A 162 11.40 3.37 -10.68
CA ILE A 162 10.98 4.76 -10.40
C ILE A 162 11.92 5.77 -11.05
N ASP A 163 13.22 5.51 -11.12
CA ASP A 163 14.17 6.39 -11.81
C ASP A 163 13.94 6.39 -13.34
N THR A 164 13.53 5.25 -13.91
CA THR A 164 13.14 5.17 -15.33
C THR A 164 11.87 5.99 -15.60
N LEU A 165 10.90 5.93 -14.69
CA LEU A 165 9.62 6.62 -14.85
C LEU A 165 9.68 8.11 -14.53
N CYS A 166 10.46 8.49 -13.52
CA CYS A 166 10.47 9.83 -12.92
C CYS A 166 11.78 10.61 -13.12
N GLY A 167 12.75 10.01 -13.80
CA GLY A 167 14.07 10.58 -14.04
C GLY A 167 15.13 10.07 -13.06
N ALA A 168 16.37 9.99 -13.53
CA ALA A 168 17.49 9.45 -12.76
C ALA A 168 17.70 10.19 -11.42
N GLY A 169 17.87 9.44 -10.34
CA GLY A 169 18.08 10.00 -9.00
C GLY A 169 16.81 10.56 -8.34
N PHE A 170 15.63 10.17 -8.82
CA PHE A 170 14.35 10.58 -8.24
C PHE A 170 14.27 10.13 -6.76
N ALA A 171 14.64 8.88 -6.49
CA ALA A 171 14.66 8.33 -5.13
C ALA A 171 15.77 8.92 -4.21
N GLY A 172 16.79 9.58 -4.78
CA GLY A 172 18.01 9.97 -4.06
C GLY A 172 18.10 11.44 -3.63
N LYS A 173 17.25 12.34 -4.12
CA LYS A 173 17.27 13.76 -3.70
C LYS A 173 16.37 13.98 -2.48
N SER A 174 16.91 13.92 -1.27
CA SER A 174 16.14 14.23 -0.05
C SER A 174 15.41 15.59 -0.17
N ILE A 175 14.11 15.63 0.12
CA ILE A 175 13.36 16.87 0.35
C ILE A 175 12.79 16.79 1.76
N ILE A 176 13.65 17.07 2.74
CA ILE A 176 13.22 17.65 4.01
C ILE A 176 14.04 18.92 4.18
#